data_AF-A0A9W6TC48-F1
#
_entry.id   AF-A0A9W6TC48-F1
#
_cell.length_a   1.000
_cell.length_b   1.000
_cell.length_c   1.000
_cell.angle_alpha   90.00
_cell.angle_beta   90.00
_cell.angle_gamma   90.00
#
_symmetry.space_group_name_H-M   'P 1'
#
loop_
_entity.id
_entity.type
_entity.pdbx_description
1 polymer ?
#
loop_
_entity_poly.entity_id
_entity_poly.type
_entity_poly.pdbx_seq_one_letter_code
_entity_poly.pdbx_strand_id
1 'polypeptide(L)'
;MLLSKLFGVTTLDVLRSSRFLSEVVGTDPNTEKVTVVGGHSGITIVPLLSQTRHKDLPKEKYDALVHRIQFGGDEVVQAKSGAGSATLSMAQAGARFAGSVLNGLAGENDVLRKFTH
;
A
#
# COMPACT_ATOMS: atom_id res chain seq x y z
N MET A 1 16.24 -25.09 -4.40
CA MET A 1 16.91 -23.77 -4.32
C MET A 1 16.30 -22.87 -5.40
N LEU A 2 15.21 -22.13 -5.13
CA LEU A 2 14.55 -21.21 -6.10
C LEU A 2 13.45 -20.27 -5.50
N LEU A 3 13.00 -20.47 -4.25
CA LEU A 3 11.85 -19.72 -3.70
C LEU A 3 12.14 -18.26 -3.27
N SER A 4 13.40 -17.86 -3.02
CA SER A 4 13.72 -16.52 -2.50
C SER A 4 13.75 -15.40 -3.55
N LYS A 5 13.34 -15.67 -4.78
CA LYS A 5 13.44 -14.74 -5.92
C LYS A 5 12.11 -14.47 -6.63
N LEU A 6 11.00 -14.97 -6.09
CA LEU A 6 9.66 -14.74 -6.62
C LEU A 6 8.87 -13.86 -5.65
N PHE A 7 8.32 -12.75 -6.17
CA PHE A 7 7.59 -11.77 -5.36
C PHE A 7 6.27 -11.41 -6.04
N GLY A 8 5.17 -11.46 -5.28
CA GLY A 8 3.92 -10.82 -5.65
C GLY A 8 3.96 -9.34 -5.30
N VAL A 9 3.81 -8.44 -6.27
CA VAL A 9 3.92 -7.00 -6.05
C VAL A 9 2.63 -6.44 -5.46
N THR A 10 2.61 -6.21 -4.14
CA THR A 10 1.46 -5.64 -3.41
C THR A 10 1.67 -4.18 -2.98
N THR A 11 2.74 -3.54 -3.48
CA THR A 11 3.13 -2.17 -3.10
C THR A 11 2.03 -1.13 -3.33
N LEU A 12 1.11 -1.37 -4.27
CA LEU A 12 -0.02 -0.47 -4.50
C LEU A 12 -0.94 -0.36 -3.26
N ASP A 13 -1.09 -1.44 -2.48
CA ASP A 13 -1.94 -1.42 -1.28
C ASP A 13 -1.30 -0.58 -0.17
N VAL A 14 0.03 -0.60 -0.07
CA VAL A 14 0.79 0.27 0.84
C VAL A 14 0.59 1.74 0.44
N LEU A 15 0.72 2.07 -0.85
CA LEU A 15 0.51 3.44 -1.34
C LEU A 15 -0.93 3.93 -1.09
N ARG A 16 -1.93 3.08 -1.36
CA ARG A 16 -3.35 3.37 -1.06
C ARG A 16 -3.56 3.61 0.43
N SER A 17 -3.00 2.75 1.28
CA SER A 17 -3.14 2.84 2.73
C SER A 17 -2.55 4.14 3.27
N SER A 18 -1.33 4.49 2.85
CA SER A 18 -0.70 5.77 3.21
C SER A 18 -1.53 6.96 2.75
N ARG A 19 -2.05 6.92 1.50
CA ARG A 19 -2.86 8.00 0.95
C ARG A 19 -4.19 8.18 1.67
N PHE A 20 -4.93 7.09 1.88
CA PHE A 20 -6.24 7.17 2.51
C PHE A 20 -6.16 7.49 3.99
N LEU A 21 -5.15 6.97 4.70
CA LEU A 21 -4.91 7.33 6.09
C LEU A 21 -4.63 8.83 6.21
N SER A 22 -3.76 9.36 5.36
CA SER A 22 -3.40 10.79 5.39
C SER A 22 -4.60 11.70 5.12
N GLU A 23 -5.54 11.28 4.24
CA GLU A 23 -6.79 11.99 4.00
C GLU A 23 -7.70 12.00 5.25
N VAL A 24 -7.78 10.88 5.98
CA VAL A 24 -8.62 10.76 7.18
C VAL A 24 -8.09 11.60 8.34
N VAL A 25 -6.77 11.70 8.48
CA VAL A 25 -6.10 12.35 9.63
C VAL A 25 -5.52 13.74 9.31
N GLY A 26 -5.53 14.16 8.04
CA GLY A 26 -5.08 15.48 7.61
C GLY A 26 -3.57 15.66 7.55
N THR A 27 -2.83 14.62 7.16
CA THR A 27 -1.35 14.63 7.09
C THR A 27 -0.83 14.45 5.67
N ASP A 28 0.50 14.52 5.48
CA ASP A 28 1.15 14.26 4.19
C ASP A 28 1.26 12.74 3.95
N PRO A 29 0.69 12.20 2.85
CA PRO A 29 0.78 10.78 2.52
C PRO A 29 2.21 10.25 2.36
N ASN A 30 3.19 11.11 2.07
CA ASN A 30 4.59 10.69 1.99
C ASN A 30 5.20 10.38 3.36
N THR A 31 4.59 10.90 4.42
CA THR A 31 5.05 10.70 5.81
C THR A 31 4.28 9.59 6.52
N GLU A 32 3.09 9.24 6.01
CA GLU A 32 2.26 8.15 6.53
C GLU A 32 2.75 6.79 6.04
N LYS A 33 3.07 5.91 6.99
CA LYS A 33 3.66 4.60 6.70
C LYS A 33 2.78 3.53 7.29
N VAL A 34 2.09 2.82 6.39
CA VAL A 34 1.17 1.75 6.77
C VAL A 34 1.73 0.43 6.25
N THR A 35 2.04 -0.47 7.17
CA THR A 35 2.37 -1.86 6.82
C THR A 35 1.11 -2.57 6.35
N VAL A 36 1.16 -3.22 5.20
CA VAL A 36 0.06 -4.04 4.67
C VAL A 36 0.54 -5.47 4.52
N VAL A 37 -0.25 -6.42 5.01
CA VAL A 37 0.04 -7.86 4.97
C VAL A 37 -1.16 -8.63 4.38
N GLY A 38 -0.98 -9.94 4.19
CA GLY A 38 -2.00 -10.83 3.63
C GLY A 38 -1.85 -11.01 2.13
N GLY A 39 -2.93 -10.79 1.38
CA GLY A 39 -3.01 -10.88 -0.07
C GLY A 39 -3.24 -9.53 -0.77
N HIS A 40 -3.60 -9.58 -2.06
CA HIS A 40 -3.81 -8.41 -2.93
C HIS A 40 -5.23 -8.35 -3.51
N SER A 41 -6.22 -8.90 -2.81
CA SER A 41 -7.61 -8.92 -3.28
C SER A 41 -8.62 -8.79 -2.14
N GLY A 42 -9.39 -7.69 -2.16
CA GLY A 42 -10.48 -7.42 -1.23
C GLY A 42 -10.05 -7.63 0.22
N ILE A 43 -10.80 -8.47 0.94
CA ILE A 43 -10.60 -8.74 2.37
C ILE A 43 -9.24 -9.38 2.73
N THR A 44 -8.50 -9.90 1.74
CA THR A 44 -7.16 -10.44 2.00
C THR A 44 -6.13 -9.34 2.24
N ILE A 45 -6.42 -8.10 1.87
CA ILE A 45 -5.56 -6.93 2.10
C ILE A 45 -5.76 -6.48 3.56
N VAL A 46 -4.71 -6.60 4.38
CA VAL A 46 -4.78 -6.29 5.82
C VAL A 46 -3.85 -5.12 6.15
N PRO A 47 -4.36 -3.88 6.24
CA PRO A 47 -3.58 -2.73 6.69
C PRO A 47 -3.41 -2.74 8.22
N LEU A 48 -2.16 -2.79 8.70
CA LEU A 48 -1.83 -2.80 10.12
C LEU A 48 -1.84 -1.39 10.70
N LEU A 49 -3.02 -0.76 10.72
CA LEU A 49 -3.21 0.61 11.23
C LEU A 49 -2.81 0.76 12.71
N SER A 50 -2.86 -0.32 13.49
CA SER A 50 -2.39 -0.36 14.88
C SER A 50 -0.89 -0.12 15.05
N GLN A 51 -0.09 -0.28 13.98
CA GLN A 51 1.35 0.00 13.97
C GLN A 51 1.69 1.43 13.52
N THR A 52 0.67 2.24 13.21
CA THR A 52 0.84 3.63 12.81
C THR A 52 0.79 4.56 14.03
N ARG A 53 1.08 5.86 13.81
CA ARG A 53 0.88 6.90 14.83
C ARG A 53 -0.60 7.16 15.15
N HIS A 54 -1.50 6.65 14.32
CA HIS A 54 -2.94 6.88 14.34
C HIS A 54 -3.72 5.63 14.77
N LYS A 55 -3.13 4.81 15.64
CA LYS A 55 -3.70 3.54 16.12
C LYS A 55 -5.04 3.70 16.86
N ASP A 56 -5.33 4.89 17.37
CA ASP A 56 -6.51 5.21 18.18
C ASP A 56 -7.64 5.87 17.36
N LEU A 57 -7.70 5.59 16.05
CA LEU A 57 -8.80 6.06 15.20
C LEU A 57 -10.16 5.58 15.72
N PRO A 58 -11.19 6.45 15.72
CA PRO A 58 -12.55 6.04 16.05
C PRO A 58 -12.99 4.85 15.19
N LYS A 59 -13.74 3.92 15.78
CA LYS A 59 -14.13 2.65 15.13
C LYS A 59 -14.78 2.87 13.77
N GLU A 60 -15.69 3.84 13.62
CA GLU A 60 -16.34 4.08 12.33
C GLU A 60 -15.33 4.54 11.25
N LYS A 61 -14.38 5.42 11.61
CA LYS A 61 -13.33 5.88 10.69
C LYS A 61 -12.36 4.75 10.35
N TYR A 62 -12.03 3.92 11.34
CA TYR A 62 -11.19 2.75 11.16
C TYR A 62 -11.82 1.77 10.15
N ASP A 63 -13.07 1.37 10.39
CA ASP A 63 -13.78 0.40 9.56
C ASP A 63 -13.95 0.91 8.12
N ALA A 64 -14.33 2.19 7.96
CA ALA A 64 -14.45 2.81 6.65
C ALA A 64 -13.12 2.89 5.90
N LEU A 65 -12.03 3.23 6.61
CA LEU A 65 -10.68 3.28 6.05
C LEU A 65 -10.22 1.89 5.59
N VAL A 66 -10.38 0.86 6.43
CA VAL A 66 -10.03 -0.52 6.08
C VAL A 66 -10.79 -0.98 4.83
N HIS A 67 -12.10 -0.75 4.79
CA HIS A 67 -12.92 -1.10 3.63
C HIS A 67 -12.43 -0.38 2.37
N ARG A 68 -12.17 0.93 2.44
CA ARG A 68 -11.68 1.69 1.28
C ARG A 68 -10.31 1.21 0.80
N ILE A 69 -9.43 0.79 1.71
CA ILE A 69 -8.13 0.20 1.35
C ILE A 69 -8.35 -1.13 0.59
N GLN A 70 -9.19 -2.01 1.12
CA GLN A 70 -9.46 -3.34 0.56
C GLN A 70 -10.10 -3.28 -0.83
N PHE A 71 -10.99 -2.32 -1.04
CA PHE A 71 -11.76 -2.17 -2.29
C PHE A 71 -11.35 -0.95 -3.11
N GLY A 72 -10.17 -0.37 -2.86
CA GLY A 72 -9.66 0.77 -3.62
C GLY A 72 -9.34 0.44 -5.09
N GLY A 73 -9.32 -0.84 -5.46
CA GLY A 73 -9.32 -1.29 -6.86
C GLY A 73 -10.65 -1.01 -7.55
N ASP A 74 -11.75 -1.34 -6.88
CA ASP A 74 -13.09 -1.20 -7.38
C ASP A 74 -13.48 0.28 -7.52
N GLU A 75 -13.03 1.12 -6.57
CA GLU A 75 -13.18 2.59 -6.66
C GLU A 75 -12.62 3.14 -7.99
N VAL A 76 -11.47 2.63 -8.45
CA VAL A 76 -10.85 3.05 -9.71
C VAL A 76 -11.62 2.53 -10.92
N VAL A 77 -12.07 1.27 -10.89
CA VAL A 77 -12.85 0.69 -11.99
C VAL A 77 -14.16 1.44 -12.16
N GLN A 78 -14.85 1.74 -11.06
CA GLN A 78 -16.08 2.53 -11.05
C GLN A 78 -15.83 3.94 -11.58
N ALA A 79 -14.78 4.63 -11.11
CA ALA A 79 -14.43 5.97 -11.58
C ALA A 79 -14.06 6.01 -13.07
N LYS A 80 -13.59 4.90 -13.63
CA LYS A 80 -13.31 4.74 -15.06
C LYS A 80 -14.49 4.18 -15.86
N SER A 81 -15.69 4.11 -15.28
CA SER A 81 -16.89 3.55 -15.93
C SER A 81 -16.65 2.15 -16.51
N GLY A 82 -15.85 1.32 -15.83
CA GLY A 82 -15.51 -0.02 -16.27
C GLY A 82 -14.43 -0.10 -17.36
N ALA A 83 -13.86 1.01 -17.83
CA ALA A 83 -12.83 1.04 -18.88
C ALA A 83 -11.43 0.56 -18.42
N GLY A 84 -11.36 -0.25 -17.37
CA GLY A 84 -10.13 -0.82 -16.82
C GLY A 84 -9.81 -0.35 -15.40
N SER A 85 -8.78 -0.95 -14.81
CA SER A 85 -8.37 -0.73 -13.43
C SER A 85 -7.24 0.30 -13.28
N ALA A 86 -6.62 0.35 -12.10
CA ALA A 86 -5.50 1.24 -11.79
C ALA A 86 -4.28 0.95 -12.68
N THR A 87 -3.89 1.92 -13.50
CA THR A 87 -2.74 1.82 -14.41
C THR A 87 -1.55 2.65 -13.90
N LEU A 88 -1.71 3.98 -13.81
CA LEU A 88 -0.63 4.89 -13.41
C LEU A 88 -0.16 4.66 -11.97
N SER A 89 -1.09 4.49 -11.04
CA SER A 89 -0.74 4.21 -9.64
C SER A 89 -0.09 2.84 -9.49
N MET A 90 -0.49 1.84 -10.28
CA MET A 90 0.17 0.53 -10.31
C MET A 90 1.57 0.62 -10.91
N ALA A 91 1.77 1.41 -11.98
CA ALA A 91 3.09 1.64 -12.56
C ALA A 91 4.04 2.29 -11.54
N GLN A 92 3.57 3.28 -10.78
CA GLN A 92 4.34 3.90 -9.70
C GLN A 92 4.67 2.90 -8.58
N ALA A 93 3.71 2.06 -8.19
CA ALA A 93 3.94 1.01 -7.19
C ALA A 93 4.99 -0.01 -7.67
N GLY A 94 4.88 -0.45 -8.93
CA GLY A 94 5.83 -1.35 -9.58
C GLY A 94 7.22 -0.74 -9.66
N ALA A 95 7.34 0.54 -10.03
CA ALA A 95 8.61 1.25 -10.08
C ALA A 95 9.29 1.33 -8.71
N ARG A 96 8.52 1.64 -7.64
CA ARG A 96 9.05 1.65 -6.26
C ARG A 96 9.54 0.28 -5.79
N PHE A 97 8.77 -0.77 -6.07
CA PHE A 97 9.15 -2.13 -5.74
C PHE A 97 10.40 -2.57 -6.50
N ALA A 98 10.42 -2.37 -7.82
CA ALA A 98 11.58 -2.71 -8.66
C ALA A 98 12.83 -1.93 -8.21
N GLY A 99 12.69 -0.64 -7.91
CA GLY A 99 13.79 0.17 -7.35
C GLY A 99 14.33 -0.40 -6.04
N SER A 100 13.45 -0.89 -5.16
CA SER A 100 13.88 -1.58 -3.93
C SER A 100 14.69 -2.84 -4.25
N VAL A 101 14.20 -3.69 -5.16
CA VAL A 101 14.93 -4.89 -5.58
C VAL A 101 16.31 -4.54 -6.14
N LEU A 102 16.41 -3.52 -7.00
CA LEU A 102 17.67 -3.05 -7.56
C LEU A 102 18.65 -2.56 -6.48
N ASN A 103 18.17 -1.77 -5.52
CA ASN A 103 19.00 -1.31 -4.40
C ASN A 103 19.53 -2.48 -3.55
N GLY A 104 18.69 -3.49 -3.28
CA GLY A 104 19.11 -4.69 -2.57
C GLY A 104 20.16 -5.50 -3.34
N LEU A 105 20.00 -5.61 -4.67
CA LEU A 105 21.00 -6.26 -5.53
C LEU A 105 22.33 -5.48 -5.59
N ALA A 106 22.27 -4.15 -5.44
CA ALA A 106 23.46 -3.29 -5.36
C ALA A 106 24.18 -3.37 -4.00
N GLY A 107 23.67 -4.16 -3.05
CA GLY A 107 24.28 -4.36 -1.73
C GLY A 107 23.86 -3.33 -0.68
N GLU A 108 22.81 -2.53 -0.94
CA GLU A 108 22.24 -1.71 0.12
C GLU A 108 21.62 -2.59 1.22
N ASN A 109 21.94 -2.29 2.47
CA ASN A 109 21.29 -2.89 3.64
C ASN A 109 19.99 -2.14 3.97
N ASP A 110 19.05 -2.82 4.63
CA ASP A 110 17.80 -2.22 5.12
C ASP A 110 16.98 -1.47 4.05
N VAL A 111 16.93 -2.00 2.83
CA VAL A 111 16.21 -1.40 1.68
C VAL A 111 14.74 -1.08 2.00
N LEU A 112 14.08 -1.90 2.81
CA LEU A 112 12.70 -1.69 3.27
C LEU A 112 12.53 -0.42 4.11
N ARG A 113 13.58 0.01 4.84
CA ARG A 113 13.55 1.18 5.71
C ARG A 113 13.62 2.51 4.96
N LYS A 114 14.19 2.59 3.74
CA LYS A 114 14.33 3.87 3.01
C LYS A 114 13.01 4.42 2.45
N PHE A 115 12.05 3.57 2.09
CA PHE A 115 10.71 4.03 1.69
C PHE A 115 9.78 4.26 2.89
N THR A 116 10.29 4.01 4.10
CA THR A 116 9.64 4.19 5.38
C THR A 116 10.45 5.07 6.35
N HIS A 117 11.39 5.91 5.87
CA HIS A 117 12.04 6.98 6.65
C HIS A 117 11.88 8.33 5.99
#